data_AF-A0A523XYC0-F1
#
_entry.id   AF-A0A523XYC0-F1
#
_cell.length_a   1.000
_cell.length_b   1.000
_cell.length_c   1.000
_cell.angle_alpha   90.00
_cell.angle_beta   90.00
_cell.angle_gamma   90.00
#
_symmetry.space_group_name_H-M   'P 1'
#
loop_
_entity.id
_entity.type
_entity.pdbx_description
1 polymer ?
#
loop_
_entity_poly.entity_id
_entity_poly.type
_entity_poly.pdbx_seq_one_letter_code
_entity_poly.pdbx_strand_id
1 'polypeptide(L)'
;MSKGFIKNLIPISIVIAGLLIAGVLIYLNQGKVTEEVSEGLSPQQVAEKAIDYINQNILAEGITASLISVVEENGVYKIHLKIGEEEYDSYATKDGKFLFPEGYDLEETPIAQNTEDESSQPSIEGSISSEELAKFVGCLEKADFVIYGANWCGWTKKLVEMLSGWDMVKPIYIECTEETELCEEKGISGYPTIFVRGERYQGSRTFEGFAAATDCDVPVGAESVTGESPSGGCQ
;
A
#
# COMPACT_ATOMS: atom_id res chain seq x y z
N MET A 1 28.16 -79.03 28.31
CA MET A 1 27.50 -77.76 28.70
C MET A 1 26.52 -77.35 27.60
N SER A 2 25.27 -77.13 28.03
CA SER A 2 24.05 -76.59 27.38
C SER A 2 23.88 -76.61 25.85
N LYS A 3 23.25 -77.68 25.33
CA LYS A 3 22.53 -77.71 24.03
C LYS A 3 21.20 -76.92 24.06
N GLY A 4 20.85 -76.27 25.17
CA GLY A 4 19.65 -75.45 25.32
C GLY A 4 19.84 -74.01 24.85
N PHE A 5 21.07 -73.52 24.74
CA PHE A 5 21.35 -72.10 24.50
C PHE A 5 21.13 -71.67 23.03
N ILE A 6 21.25 -72.59 22.07
CA ILE A 6 21.17 -72.27 20.63
C ILE A 6 19.72 -72.15 20.14
N LYS A 7 18.75 -72.81 20.79
CA LYS A 7 17.35 -72.81 20.36
C LYS A 7 16.65 -71.46 20.57
N ASN A 8 17.13 -70.66 21.52
CA ASN A 8 16.60 -69.33 21.80
C ASN A 8 17.39 -68.23 21.09
N LEU A 9 18.54 -68.54 20.48
CA LEU A 9 19.37 -67.54 19.80
C LEU A 9 18.68 -67.01 18.53
N ILE A 10 18.00 -67.87 17.78
CA ILE A 10 17.27 -67.50 16.55
C ILE A 10 16.10 -66.53 16.86
N PRO A 11 15.19 -66.80 17.82
CA PRO A 11 14.13 -65.84 18.15
C PRO A 11 14.66 -64.56 18.81
N ILE A 12 15.73 -64.62 19.60
CA ILE A 12 16.36 -63.43 20.21
C ILE A 12 16.97 -62.51 19.14
N SER A 13 17.65 -63.07 18.13
CA SER A 13 18.20 -62.28 17.02
C SER A 13 17.11 -61.59 16.19
N ILE A 14 15.95 -62.21 16.01
CA ILE A 14 14.82 -61.61 15.28
C ILE A 14 14.20 -60.44 16.07
N VAL A 15 14.08 -60.57 17.39
CA VAL A 15 13.57 -59.48 18.25
C VAL A 15 14.54 -58.30 18.30
N ILE A 16 15.85 -58.56 18.37
CA ILE A 16 16.88 -57.49 18.35
C ILE A 16 16.89 -56.79 16.98
N ALA A 17 16.82 -57.53 15.88
CA ALA A 17 16.73 -56.94 14.54
C ALA A 17 15.45 -56.10 14.37
N GLY A 18 14.31 -56.57 14.87
CA GLY A 18 13.05 -55.83 14.85
C GLY A 18 13.10 -54.52 15.66
N LEU A 19 13.72 -54.54 16.84
CA LEU A 19 13.91 -53.34 17.68
C LEU A 19 14.89 -52.33 17.06
N LEU A 20 15.94 -52.80 16.38
CA LEU A 20 16.86 -51.93 15.65
C LEU A 20 16.18 -51.29 14.44
N ILE A 21 15.36 -52.04 13.69
CA ILE A 21 14.61 -51.50 12.55
C ILE A 21 13.54 -50.50 13.02
N ALA A 22 12.82 -50.80 14.11
CA ALA A 22 11.86 -49.86 14.70
C ALA A 22 12.55 -48.61 15.26
N GLY A 23 13.70 -48.76 15.92
CA GLY A 23 14.51 -47.64 16.41
C GLY A 23 15.05 -46.77 15.28
N VAL A 24 15.50 -47.37 14.17
CA VAL A 24 15.93 -46.65 12.96
C VAL A 24 14.75 -45.99 12.27
N LEU A 25 13.57 -46.60 12.19
CA LEU A 25 12.37 -45.97 11.64
C LEU A 25 11.90 -44.78 12.49
N ILE A 26 11.95 -44.90 13.82
CA ILE A 26 11.66 -43.79 14.74
C ILE A 26 12.71 -42.68 14.59
N TYR A 27 14.00 -43.02 14.48
CA TYR A 27 15.09 -42.07 14.28
C TYR A 27 14.99 -41.35 12.92
N LEU A 28 14.71 -42.08 11.83
CA LEU A 28 14.51 -41.51 10.49
C LEU A 28 13.26 -40.64 10.42
N ASN A 29 12.22 -40.92 11.23
CA ASN A 29 11.02 -40.10 11.28
C ASN A 29 11.11 -38.91 12.25
N GLN A 30 12.06 -38.94 13.22
CA GLN A 30 12.39 -37.80 14.08
C GLN A 30 13.38 -36.80 13.44
N GLY A 31 13.88 -37.09 12.23
CA GLY A 31 14.71 -36.18 11.43
C GLY A 31 13.95 -35.14 10.60
N LYS A 32 12.61 -35.09 10.67
CA LYS A 32 11.81 -33.96 10.18
C LYS A 32 11.32 -33.09 11.33
N VAL A 33 12.26 -32.65 12.16
CA VAL A 33 12.13 -31.33 12.77
C VAL A 33 12.66 -30.38 11.69
N THR A 34 11.75 -29.87 10.86
CA THR A 34 11.99 -28.61 10.15
C THR A 34 12.16 -27.56 11.24
N GLU A 35 13.41 -27.38 11.69
CA GLU A 35 13.84 -26.09 12.19
C GLU A 35 13.46 -25.08 11.11
N GLU A 36 12.71 -24.06 11.52
CA GLU A 36 12.58 -22.79 10.79
C GLU A 36 13.97 -22.15 10.71
N VAL A 37 14.82 -22.71 9.87
CA VAL A 37 16.02 -22.04 9.39
C VAL A 37 15.51 -21.05 8.36
N SER A 38 15.64 -19.76 8.68
CA SER A 38 15.39 -18.63 7.81
C SER A 38 16.38 -18.61 6.64
N GLU A 39 16.38 -19.63 5.79
CA GLU A 39 16.93 -19.50 4.45
C GLU A 39 15.87 -18.80 3.61
N GLY A 40 16.06 -17.50 3.38
CA GLY A 40 15.19 -16.72 2.50
C GLY A 40 15.00 -17.41 1.16
N LEU A 41 13.82 -17.22 0.55
CA LEU A 41 13.55 -17.72 -0.80
C LEU A 41 14.56 -17.08 -1.77
N SER A 42 14.90 -17.79 -2.85
CA SER A 42 15.78 -17.19 -3.85
C SER A 42 15.12 -15.94 -4.47
N PRO A 43 15.91 -14.97 -4.96
CA PRO A 43 15.36 -13.79 -5.62
C PRO A 43 14.39 -14.15 -6.75
N GLN A 44 14.72 -15.18 -7.53
CA GLN A 44 13.87 -15.66 -8.63
C GLN A 44 12.54 -16.24 -8.14
N GLN A 45 12.56 -17.02 -7.06
CA GLN A 45 11.33 -17.59 -6.49
C GLN A 45 10.40 -16.49 -5.95
N VAL A 46 10.97 -15.46 -5.32
CA VAL A 46 10.17 -14.32 -4.86
C VAL A 46 9.63 -13.52 -6.03
N ALA A 47 10.45 -13.27 -7.05
CA ALA A 47 10.01 -12.55 -8.25
C ALA A 47 8.88 -13.27 -8.98
N GLU A 48 9.00 -14.59 -9.20
CA GLU A 48 7.93 -15.41 -9.81
C GLU A 48 6.64 -15.33 -8.99
N LYS A 49 6.74 -15.53 -7.66
CA LYS A 49 5.59 -15.42 -6.75
C LYS A 49 4.94 -14.03 -6.81
N ALA A 50 5.73 -12.97 -6.90
CA ALA A 50 5.25 -11.60 -7.00
C ALA A 50 4.53 -11.35 -8.33
N ILE A 51 5.13 -11.74 -9.46
CA ILE A 51 4.54 -11.61 -10.80
C ILE A 51 3.22 -12.38 -10.90
N ASP A 52 3.16 -13.60 -10.36
CA ASP A 52 1.93 -14.38 -10.30
C ASP A 52 0.85 -13.66 -9.50
N TYR A 53 1.21 -13.11 -8.33
CA TYR A 53 0.27 -12.36 -7.51
C TYR A 53 -0.26 -11.12 -8.23
N ILE A 54 0.62 -10.36 -8.91
CA ILE A 54 0.26 -9.17 -9.70
C ILE A 54 -0.73 -9.55 -10.79
N ASN A 55 -0.39 -10.55 -11.60
CA ASN A 55 -1.23 -11.00 -12.72
C ASN A 55 -2.60 -11.53 -12.27
N GLN A 56 -2.69 -12.15 -11.10
CA GLN A 56 -3.93 -12.77 -10.63
C GLN A 56 -4.82 -11.84 -9.79
N ASN A 57 -4.25 -10.87 -9.08
CA ASN A 57 -4.97 -10.12 -8.05
C ASN A 57 -4.94 -8.60 -8.24
N ILE A 58 -4.00 -8.07 -9.04
CA ILE A 58 -3.80 -6.63 -9.19
C ILE A 58 -4.19 -6.17 -10.59
N LEU A 59 -3.81 -6.91 -11.63
CA LEU A 59 -4.08 -6.53 -13.01
C LEU A 59 -5.46 -6.98 -13.49
N ALA A 60 -6.07 -6.16 -14.35
CA ALA A 60 -7.31 -6.50 -15.04
C ALA A 60 -7.09 -7.54 -16.16
N GLU A 61 -8.16 -8.25 -16.54
CA GLU A 61 -8.09 -9.25 -17.60
C GLU A 61 -7.55 -8.66 -18.93
N GLY A 62 -6.54 -9.32 -19.50
CA GLY A 62 -5.92 -8.91 -20.77
C GLY A 62 -4.62 -8.09 -20.61
N ILE A 63 -4.25 -7.70 -19.40
CA ILE A 63 -2.98 -7.03 -19.09
C ILE A 63 -2.07 -8.02 -18.35
N THR A 64 -0.81 -8.15 -18.79
CA THR A 64 0.15 -9.09 -18.19
C THR A 64 1.43 -8.41 -17.73
N ALA A 65 1.86 -8.74 -16.52
CA ALA A 65 3.18 -8.46 -15.99
C ALA A 65 4.17 -9.57 -16.40
N SER A 66 5.40 -9.17 -16.73
CA SER A 66 6.52 -10.07 -16.98
C SER A 66 7.77 -9.61 -16.24
N LEU A 67 8.59 -10.55 -15.79
CA LEU A 67 9.83 -10.25 -15.09
C LEU A 67 10.90 -9.79 -16.08
N ILE A 68 11.51 -8.63 -15.84
CA ILE A 68 12.73 -8.19 -16.53
C ILE A 68 13.95 -8.62 -15.74
N SER A 69 14.03 -8.24 -14.47
CA SER A 69 15.15 -8.62 -13.60
C SER A 69 14.78 -8.56 -12.12
N VAL A 70 15.57 -9.23 -11.29
CA VAL A 70 15.45 -9.16 -9.83
C VAL A 70 16.83 -9.06 -9.20
N VAL A 71 16.98 -8.12 -8.28
CA VAL A 71 18.24 -7.84 -7.57
C VAL A 71 17.94 -7.72 -6.07
N GLU A 72 18.86 -8.23 -5.25
CA GLU A 72 18.81 -7.99 -3.81
C GLU A 72 19.48 -6.66 -3.48
N GLU A 73 18.73 -5.76 -2.85
CA GLU A 73 19.22 -4.45 -2.44
C GLU A 73 18.57 -4.03 -1.12
N ASN A 74 19.36 -3.46 -0.19
CA ASN A 74 18.85 -2.87 1.05
C ASN A 74 17.94 -3.79 1.89
N GLY A 75 18.15 -5.11 1.82
CA GLY A 75 17.38 -6.09 2.59
C GLY A 75 16.05 -6.53 1.96
N VAL A 76 15.70 -6.02 0.78
CA VAL A 76 14.54 -6.44 -0.02
C VAL A 76 14.99 -6.93 -1.39
N TYR A 77 14.08 -7.58 -2.11
CA TYR A 77 14.26 -7.87 -3.53
C TYR A 77 13.59 -6.77 -4.34
N LYS A 78 14.39 -6.06 -5.15
CA LYS A 78 13.92 -5.13 -6.17
C LYS A 78 13.63 -5.93 -7.43
N ILE A 79 12.39 -5.84 -7.91
CA ILE A 79 11.85 -6.59 -9.04
C ILE A 79 11.52 -5.59 -10.14
N HIS A 80 12.34 -5.57 -11.18
CA HIS A 80 12.06 -4.84 -12.41
C HIS A 80 11.13 -5.68 -13.27
N LEU A 81 9.96 -5.14 -13.59
CA LEU A 81 8.91 -5.85 -14.31
C LEU A 81 8.33 -4.98 -15.42
N LYS A 82 7.80 -5.63 -16.45
CA LYS A 82 7.11 -4.98 -17.56
C LYS A 82 5.62 -5.26 -17.46
N ILE A 83 4.78 -4.23 -17.50
CA ILE A 83 3.32 -4.37 -17.62
C ILE A 83 2.91 -3.65 -18.89
N GLY A 84 2.36 -4.39 -19.86
CA GLY A 84 2.10 -3.84 -21.19
C GLY A 84 3.40 -3.42 -21.90
N GLU A 85 3.56 -2.13 -22.19
CA GLU A 85 4.77 -1.57 -22.80
C GLU A 85 5.68 -0.82 -21.82
N GLU A 86 5.25 -0.62 -20.58
CA GLU A 86 5.95 0.17 -19.57
C GLU A 86 6.72 -0.73 -18.58
N GLU A 87 7.81 -0.20 -18.03
CA GLU A 87 8.67 -0.87 -17.05
C GLU A 87 8.49 -0.22 -15.67
N TYR A 88 8.40 -1.04 -14.63
CA TYR A 88 8.14 -0.62 -13.26
C TYR A 88 9.06 -1.34 -12.26
N ASP A 89 9.27 -0.68 -11.13
CA ASP A 89 10.02 -1.20 -10.00
C ASP A 89 9.06 -1.60 -8.88
N SER A 90 9.02 -2.89 -8.56
CA SER A 90 8.30 -3.42 -7.41
C SER A 90 9.28 -4.02 -6.41
N TYR A 91 8.86 -4.19 -5.15
CA TYR A 91 9.73 -4.65 -4.08
C TYR A 91 9.07 -5.78 -3.29
N ALA A 92 9.85 -6.75 -2.85
CA ALA A 92 9.34 -7.85 -2.04
C ALA A 92 10.29 -8.21 -0.89
N THR A 93 9.72 -8.69 0.22
CA THR A 93 10.52 -9.21 1.34
C THR A 93 11.22 -10.51 0.95
N LYS A 94 12.36 -10.81 1.59
CA LYS A 94 13.17 -12.00 1.27
C LYS A 94 12.48 -13.34 1.53
N ASP A 95 11.50 -13.35 2.42
CA ASP A 95 10.62 -14.50 2.67
C ASP A 95 9.47 -14.61 1.65
N GLY A 96 9.37 -13.65 0.72
CA GLY A 96 8.31 -13.55 -0.28
C GLY A 96 6.92 -13.37 0.32
N LYS A 97 6.81 -12.91 1.57
CA LYS A 97 5.53 -12.74 2.26
C LYS A 97 4.82 -11.44 1.90
N PHE A 98 5.58 -10.38 1.65
CA PHE A 98 5.05 -9.07 1.31
C PHE A 98 5.56 -8.63 -0.06
N LEU A 99 4.65 -8.03 -0.83
CA LEU A 99 4.88 -7.36 -2.10
C LEU A 99 4.46 -5.90 -1.94
N PHE A 100 5.32 -4.99 -2.37
CA PHE A 100 5.09 -3.54 -2.44
C PHE A 100 5.08 -3.17 -3.93
N PRO A 101 3.90 -2.93 -4.53
CA PRO A 101 3.78 -2.70 -5.97
C PRO A 101 4.60 -1.52 -6.48
N GLU A 102 4.78 -0.49 -5.64
CA GLU A 102 5.49 0.75 -5.98
C GLU A 102 6.45 1.14 -4.85
N GLY A 103 7.56 1.77 -5.21
CA GLY A 103 8.49 2.42 -4.29
C GLY A 103 8.96 3.75 -4.87
N TYR A 104 9.15 4.75 -4.02
CA TYR A 104 9.74 6.03 -4.42
C TYR A 104 11.22 6.04 -4.06
N ASP A 105 12.06 6.41 -5.02
CA ASP A 105 13.46 6.68 -4.73
C ASP A 105 13.56 7.97 -3.90
N LEU A 106 14.10 7.86 -2.68
CA LEU A 106 14.25 8.98 -1.75
C LEU A 106 15.59 9.72 -1.95
N GLU A 107 16.52 9.12 -2.69
CA GLU A 107 17.80 9.72 -3.05
C GLU A 107 17.71 10.50 -4.36
N GLU A 108 16.74 10.14 -5.21
CA GLU A 108 16.31 11.00 -6.30
C GLU A 108 15.57 12.22 -5.72
N THR A 109 16.25 13.38 -5.74
CA THR A 109 15.59 14.68 -5.55
C THR A 109 14.39 14.74 -6.50
N PRO A 110 13.20 15.19 -6.06
CA PRO A 110 12.01 15.18 -6.90
C PRO A 110 12.28 15.94 -8.18
N ILE A 111 12.52 15.18 -9.25
CA ILE A 111 12.63 15.72 -10.59
C ILE A 111 11.20 16.04 -10.95
N ALA A 112 10.89 17.33 -11.08
CA ALA A 112 9.73 17.75 -11.84
C ALA A 112 9.80 17.01 -13.18
N GLN A 113 8.91 16.04 -13.40
CA GLN A 113 8.78 15.38 -14.69
C GLN A 113 8.26 16.42 -15.69
N ASN A 114 9.20 17.15 -16.29
CA ASN A 114 9.03 17.70 -17.62
C ASN A 114 8.80 16.52 -18.56
N THR A 115 7.55 16.31 -18.92
CA THR A 115 7.15 15.62 -20.16
C THR A 115 6.32 16.62 -20.98
N GLU A 116 7.02 17.55 -21.62
CA GLU A 116 6.63 18.17 -22.90
C GLU A 116 7.45 17.40 -23.96
N ASP A 117 6.93 16.79 -25.02
CA ASP A 117 5.94 17.16 -26.04
C ASP A 117 5.40 15.87 -26.71
N GLU A 118 4.28 15.76 -27.43
CA GLU A 118 3.06 16.54 -27.66
C GLU A 118 2.21 15.69 -28.67
N SER A 119 0.90 15.56 -28.42
CA SER A 119 -0.22 15.51 -29.39
C SER A 119 -0.29 14.45 -30.52
N SER A 120 -1.30 13.56 -30.45
CA SER A 120 -2.52 13.72 -31.29
C SER A 120 -3.69 12.78 -30.93
N GLN A 121 -4.83 13.44 -30.67
CA GLN A 121 -6.24 13.00 -30.84
C GLN A 121 -6.98 12.24 -29.70
N PRO A 122 -8.33 12.30 -29.64
CA PRO A 122 -9.06 12.95 -28.54
C PRO A 122 -10.11 12.07 -27.84
N SER A 123 -10.75 12.68 -26.83
CA SER A 123 -12.06 12.38 -26.22
C SER A 123 -12.19 11.31 -25.12
N ILE A 124 -12.17 11.87 -23.90
CA ILE A 124 -13.05 11.60 -22.74
C ILE A 124 -12.81 10.31 -21.95
N GLU A 125 -12.00 10.41 -20.89
CA GLU A 125 -12.30 9.88 -19.54
C GLU A 125 -11.60 10.75 -18.46
N GLY A 126 -12.38 11.45 -17.64
CA GLY A 126 -12.16 11.55 -16.18
C GLY A 126 -11.09 12.45 -15.56
N SER A 127 -10.42 13.40 -16.24
CA SER A 127 -9.58 14.38 -15.52
C SER A 127 -10.39 15.62 -15.12
N ILE A 128 -10.55 15.84 -13.82
CA ILE A 128 -11.12 17.09 -13.30
C ILE A 128 -10.18 18.23 -13.70
N SER A 129 -10.69 19.25 -14.40
CA SER A 129 -9.85 20.38 -14.80
C SER A 129 -9.53 21.28 -13.60
N SER A 130 -8.33 21.89 -13.60
CA SER A 130 -7.94 22.84 -12.55
C SER A 130 -8.87 24.04 -12.44
N GLU A 131 -9.55 24.41 -13.54
CA GLU A 131 -10.55 25.47 -13.55
C GLU A 131 -11.81 25.07 -12.74
N GLU A 132 -12.27 23.84 -12.90
CA GLU A 132 -13.42 23.32 -12.14
C GLU A 132 -13.09 23.21 -10.64
N LEU A 133 -11.86 22.77 -10.31
CA LEU A 133 -11.39 22.75 -8.91
C LEU A 133 -11.28 24.16 -8.31
N ALA A 134 -10.78 25.14 -9.09
CA ALA A 134 -10.68 26.52 -8.63
C ALA A 134 -12.06 27.14 -8.35
N LYS A 135 -13.06 26.89 -9.21
CA LYS A 135 -14.46 27.31 -8.98
C LYS A 135 -15.01 26.68 -7.71
N PHE A 136 -14.75 25.39 -7.51
CA PHE A 136 -15.23 24.67 -6.34
C PHE A 136 -14.62 25.20 -5.05
N VAL A 137 -13.30 25.34 -4.98
CA VAL A 137 -12.61 25.90 -3.80
C VAL A 137 -13.07 27.33 -3.52
N GLY A 138 -13.24 28.15 -4.56
CA GLY A 138 -13.80 29.50 -4.40
C GLY A 138 -15.25 29.51 -3.91
N CYS A 139 -16.03 28.46 -4.16
CA CYS A 139 -17.35 28.27 -3.57
C CYS A 139 -17.26 27.83 -2.10
N LEU A 140 -16.36 26.89 -1.77
CA LEU A 140 -16.08 26.46 -0.40
C LEU A 140 -15.69 27.64 0.49
N GLU A 141 -14.81 28.52 0.00
CA GLU A 141 -14.40 29.75 0.70
C GLU A 141 -15.61 30.63 1.06
N LYS A 142 -16.52 30.85 0.11
CA LYS A 142 -17.76 31.64 0.34
C LYS A 142 -18.73 30.96 1.31
N ALA A 143 -18.64 29.64 1.45
CA ALA A 143 -19.44 28.86 2.38
C ALA A 143 -18.82 28.78 3.79
N ASP A 144 -17.75 29.53 4.08
CA ASP A 144 -17.02 29.46 5.35
C ASP A 144 -16.58 28.02 5.66
N PHE A 145 -16.08 27.35 4.62
CA PHE A 145 -15.44 26.03 4.72
C PHE A 145 -13.98 26.24 5.16
N VAL A 146 -13.60 25.65 6.29
CA VAL A 146 -12.25 25.81 6.86
C VAL A 146 -11.67 24.46 7.21
N ILE A 147 -10.47 24.19 6.72
CA ILE A 147 -9.66 23.01 7.02
C ILE A 147 -8.64 23.41 8.09
N TYR A 148 -8.82 22.90 9.30
CA TYR A 148 -7.82 22.95 10.36
C TYR A 148 -6.92 21.73 10.24
N GLY A 149 -5.67 21.92 9.84
CA GLY A 149 -4.77 20.82 9.54
C GLY A 149 -3.35 21.05 10.05
N ALA A 150 -2.49 20.12 9.65
CA ALA A 150 -1.06 20.22 9.84
C ALA A 150 -0.34 19.67 8.61
N ASN A 151 0.68 20.38 8.14
CA ASN A 151 1.45 20.04 6.94
C ASN A 151 2.19 18.69 7.05
N TRP A 152 2.48 18.21 8.25
CA TRP A 152 3.11 16.91 8.48
C TRP A 152 2.09 15.76 8.46
N CYS A 153 0.80 16.05 8.57
CA CYS A 153 -0.25 15.04 8.64
C CYS A 153 -0.63 14.51 7.25
N GLY A 154 -0.42 13.21 7.02
CA GLY A 154 -0.72 12.56 5.74
C GLY A 154 -2.20 12.64 5.32
N TRP A 155 -3.13 12.63 6.28
CA TRP A 155 -4.57 12.78 5.97
C TRP A 155 -4.92 14.19 5.51
N THR A 156 -4.26 15.21 6.05
CA THR A 156 -4.38 16.60 5.60
C THR A 156 -3.81 16.73 4.19
N LYS A 157 -2.63 16.17 3.93
CA LYS A 157 -2.01 16.17 2.58
C LYS A 157 -2.95 15.60 1.52
N LYS A 158 -3.50 14.39 1.76
CA LYS A 158 -4.45 13.76 0.84
C LYS A 158 -5.68 14.63 0.56
N LEU A 159 -6.25 15.24 1.60
CA LEU A 159 -7.40 16.13 1.44
C LEU A 159 -7.04 17.37 0.62
N VAL A 160 -5.87 17.95 0.87
CA VAL A 160 -5.39 19.14 0.15
C VAL A 160 -5.06 18.82 -1.30
N GLU A 161 -4.40 17.70 -1.58
CA GLU A 161 -4.11 17.20 -2.93
C GLU A 161 -5.38 16.97 -3.74
N MET A 162 -6.42 16.39 -3.12
CA MET A 162 -7.74 16.24 -3.74
C MET A 162 -8.34 17.60 -4.14
N LEU A 163 -8.09 18.66 -3.38
CA LEU A 163 -8.53 20.03 -3.65
C LEU A 163 -7.51 20.85 -4.48
N SER A 164 -6.70 20.19 -5.30
CA SER A 164 -5.67 20.79 -6.18
C SER A 164 -4.42 21.35 -5.49
N GLY A 165 -4.15 20.93 -4.26
CA GLY A 165 -2.89 21.22 -3.57
C GLY A 165 -2.89 22.51 -2.76
N TRP A 166 -1.77 22.74 -2.07
CA TRP A 166 -1.61 23.78 -1.05
C TRP A 166 -1.91 25.18 -1.56
N ASP A 167 -1.47 25.53 -2.77
CA ASP A 167 -1.68 26.86 -3.33
C ASP A 167 -3.16 27.17 -3.55
N MET A 168 -3.96 26.18 -3.92
CA MET A 168 -5.39 26.37 -4.18
C MET A 168 -6.18 26.50 -2.87
N VAL A 169 -5.85 25.70 -1.85
CA VAL A 169 -6.60 25.67 -0.58
C VAL A 169 -6.23 26.76 0.41
N LYS A 170 -5.19 27.56 0.14
CA LYS A 170 -4.75 28.67 1.02
C LYS A 170 -5.90 29.50 1.62
N PRO A 171 -6.96 29.88 0.88
CA PRO A 171 -8.06 30.69 1.44
C PRO A 171 -8.93 29.95 2.46
N ILE A 172 -8.90 28.61 2.45
CA ILE A 172 -9.75 27.73 3.26
C ILE A 172 -8.94 26.80 4.18
N TYR A 173 -7.65 27.09 4.39
CA TYR A 173 -6.75 26.25 5.18
C TYR A 173 -6.09 27.04 6.32
N ILE A 174 -6.05 26.42 7.49
CA ILE A 174 -5.34 26.92 8.68
C ILE A 174 -4.32 25.87 9.12
N GLU A 175 -3.06 26.29 9.18
CA GLU A 175 -1.95 25.50 9.69
C GLU A 175 -1.91 25.58 11.22
N CYS A 176 -2.47 24.58 11.90
CA CYS A 176 -2.56 24.60 13.36
C CYS A 176 -1.21 24.46 14.07
N THR A 177 -0.13 24.05 13.39
CA THR A 177 1.21 24.08 13.97
C THR A 177 1.81 25.50 14.03
N GLU A 178 1.26 26.44 13.25
CA GLU A 178 1.66 27.84 13.24
C GLU A 178 0.62 28.71 14.00
N GLU A 179 -0.67 28.38 13.88
CA GLU A 179 -1.81 29.08 14.49
C GLU A 179 -2.35 28.31 15.72
N THR A 180 -1.47 27.99 16.67
CA THR A 180 -1.78 27.09 17.80
C THR A 180 -2.92 27.61 18.69
N GLU A 181 -2.87 28.87 19.11
CA GLU A 181 -3.88 29.47 20.00
C GLU A 181 -5.28 29.45 19.36
N LEU A 182 -5.37 29.77 18.07
CA LEU A 182 -6.63 29.75 17.31
C LEU A 182 -7.22 28.34 17.25
N CYS A 183 -6.39 27.34 16.96
CA CYS A 183 -6.84 25.95 16.87
C CYS A 183 -7.23 25.37 18.24
N GLU A 184 -6.53 25.75 19.31
CA GLU A 184 -6.91 25.37 20.69
C GLU A 184 -8.25 25.98 21.09
N GLU A 185 -8.49 27.28 20.83
CA GLU A 185 -9.76 27.95 21.13
C GLU A 185 -10.93 27.29 20.37
N LYS A 186 -10.69 26.85 19.14
CA LYS A 186 -11.67 26.11 18.32
C LYS A 186 -11.84 24.64 18.73
N GLY A 187 -11.09 24.16 19.72
CA GLY A 187 -11.16 22.77 20.21
C GLY A 187 -10.67 21.75 19.19
N ILE A 188 -9.67 22.11 18.38
CA ILE A 188 -9.07 21.21 17.40
C ILE A 188 -8.08 20.29 18.13
N SER A 189 -8.42 19.00 18.20
CA SER A 189 -7.59 17.97 18.85
C SER A 189 -7.07 16.90 17.87
N GLY A 190 -7.14 17.18 16.58
CA GLY A 190 -6.71 16.25 15.53
C GLY A 190 -6.95 16.79 14.13
N TYR A 191 -6.20 16.25 13.16
CA TYR A 191 -6.08 16.78 11.80
C TYR A 191 -6.44 15.75 10.72
N PRO A 192 -7.06 16.16 9.60
CA PRO A 192 -7.73 17.44 9.43
C PRO A 192 -9.03 17.46 10.25
N THR A 193 -9.38 18.62 10.80
CA THR A 193 -10.73 18.92 11.30
C THR A 193 -11.34 19.96 10.39
N ILE A 194 -12.56 19.74 9.93
CA ILE A 194 -13.23 20.62 8.96
C ILE A 194 -14.40 21.31 9.64
N PHE A 195 -14.56 22.60 9.37
CA PHE A 195 -15.74 23.37 9.75
C PHE A 195 -16.43 23.90 8.49
N VAL A 196 -17.76 24.00 8.53
CA VAL A 196 -18.58 24.64 7.50
C VAL A 196 -19.54 25.59 8.20
N ARG A 197 -19.52 26.87 7.84
CA ARG A 197 -20.40 27.91 8.44
C ARG A 197 -20.28 27.93 9.98
N GLY A 198 -19.06 27.75 10.49
CA GLY A 198 -18.77 27.71 11.93
C GLY A 198 -19.15 26.42 12.67
N GLU A 199 -19.73 25.41 12.00
CA GLU A 199 -20.08 24.13 12.61
C GLU A 199 -19.11 23.01 12.19
N ARG A 200 -18.81 22.09 13.10
CA ARG A 200 -17.91 20.96 12.82
C ARG A 200 -18.52 20.01 11.80
N TYR A 201 -17.86 19.84 10.67
CA TYR A 201 -18.29 18.96 9.59
C TYR A 201 -18.02 17.49 9.93
N GLN A 202 -19.03 16.63 9.74
CA GLN A 202 -18.96 15.19 10.01
C GLN A 202 -19.35 14.32 8.80
N GLY A 203 -19.59 14.92 7.64
CA GLY A 203 -19.93 14.19 6.42
C GLY A 203 -18.70 13.55 5.75
N SER A 204 -18.91 12.94 4.57
CA SER A 204 -17.84 12.32 3.79
C SER A 204 -16.85 13.37 3.27
N ARG A 205 -15.55 13.05 3.25
CA ARG A 205 -14.51 13.95 2.75
C ARG A 205 -14.31 13.76 1.25
N THR A 206 -15.39 13.97 0.51
CA THR A 206 -15.51 13.79 -0.94
C THR A 206 -16.06 15.07 -1.55
N PHE A 207 -15.90 15.27 -2.85
CA PHE A 207 -16.49 16.42 -3.54
C PHE A 207 -18.00 16.52 -3.33
N GLU A 208 -18.73 15.40 -3.40
CA GLU A 208 -20.18 15.32 -3.21
C GLU A 208 -20.60 15.67 -1.78
N GLY A 209 -19.90 15.09 -0.80
CA GLY A 209 -20.14 15.39 0.62
C GLY A 209 -19.93 16.87 0.95
N PHE A 210 -18.84 17.46 0.45
CA PHE A 210 -18.58 18.88 0.63
C PHE A 210 -19.61 19.74 -0.09
N ALA A 211 -19.89 19.46 -1.36
CA ALA A 211 -20.94 20.12 -2.14
C ALA A 211 -22.30 20.10 -1.43
N ALA A 212 -22.71 18.95 -0.90
CA ALA A 212 -23.96 18.79 -0.17
C ALA A 212 -24.01 19.62 1.13
N ALA A 213 -22.87 19.86 1.77
CA ALA A 213 -22.80 20.65 3.00
C ALA A 213 -22.70 22.16 2.76
N THR A 214 -22.15 22.57 1.61
CA THR A 214 -21.89 23.97 1.28
C THR A 214 -22.87 24.56 0.27
N ASP A 215 -23.74 23.73 -0.32
CA ASP A 215 -24.61 24.06 -1.46
C ASP A 215 -23.81 24.44 -2.74
N CYS A 216 -22.58 23.93 -2.87
CA CYS A 216 -21.74 24.12 -4.05
C CYS A 216 -22.01 23.05 -5.12
N ASP A 217 -21.72 23.37 -6.39
CA ASP A 217 -21.77 22.38 -7.46
C ASP A 217 -20.57 21.42 -7.37
N VAL A 218 -20.80 20.14 -7.61
CA VAL A 218 -19.73 19.14 -7.72
C VAL A 218 -18.91 19.43 -8.98
N PRO A 219 -17.55 19.44 -8.91
CA PRO A 219 -16.72 19.63 -10.09
C PRO A 219 -17.02 18.59 -11.16
N VAL A 220 -17.14 19.03 -12.42
CA VAL A 220 -17.38 18.10 -13.54
C VAL A 220 -16.21 17.12 -13.65
N GLY A 221 -16.52 15.82 -13.69
CA GLY A 221 -15.53 14.74 -13.71
C GLY A 221 -15.11 14.20 -12.34
N ALA A 222 -15.62 14.78 -11.24
CA ALA A 222 -15.39 14.24 -9.90
C ALA A 222 -16.09 12.89 -9.65
N GLU A 223 -17.20 12.63 -10.35
CA GLU A 223 -18.00 11.40 -10.22
C GLU A 223 -17.24 10.12 -10.60
N SER A 224 -16.22 10.23 -11.46
CA SER A 224 -15.34 9.11 -11.85
C SER A 224 -14.14 8.92 -10.91
N VAL A 225 -13.89 9.88 -10.01
CA VAL A 225 -12.83 9.78 -9.00
C VAL A 225 -13.43 9.07 -7.79
N THR A 226 -13.61 7.75 -7.88
CA THR A 226 -14.00 6.91 -6.74
C THR A 226 -12.84 6.70 -5.76
N GLY A 227 -12.09 7.77 -5.47
CA GLY A 227 -11.08 7.77 -4.43
C GLY A 227 -11.78 7.64 -3.09
N GLU A 228 -11.46 6.59 -2.34
CA GLU A 228 -11.91 6.44 -0.95
C GLU A 228 -11.71 7.76 -0.21
N SER A 229 -12.82 8.32 0.31
CA SER A 229 -12.81 9.47 1.20
C SER A 229 -11.65 9.31 2.18
N PRO A 230 -10.69 10.25 2.29
CA PRO A 230 -9.56 10.13 3.22
C PRO A 230 -10.08 10.06 4.67
N SER A 231 -10.37 8.82 5.10
CA SER A 231 -10.98 8.49 6.38
C SER A 231 -9.87 8.18 7.36
N GLY A 232 -9.60 9.13 8.25
CA GLY A 232 -8.55 9.03 9.24
C GLY A 232 -8.13 10.41 9.73
N GLY A 233 -7.20 10.43 10.67
CA GLY A 233 -6.63 11.67 11.16
C GLY A 233 -5.34 11.45 11.92
N CYS A 234 -4.59 12.53 12.06
CA CYS A 234 -3.46 12.62 12.98
C CYS A 234 -3.95 13.25 14.30
N GLN A 235 -3.27 12.94 15.40
CA GLN A 235 -3.47 13.57 16.70
C GLN A 235 -2.20 14.33 17.06
#